data_AF-A0A954QVN1-F1
#
_entry.id   AF-A0A954QVN1-F1
#
_cell.length_a   1.000
_cell.length_b   1.000
_cell.length_c   1.000
_cell.angle_alpha   90.00
_cell.angle_beta   90.00
_cell.angle_gamma   90.00
#
_symmetry.space_group_name_H-M   'P 1'
#
loop_
_entity.id
_entity.type
_entity.pdbx_description
1 polymer ?
#
loop_
_entity_poly.entity_id
_entity_poly.type
_entity_poly.pdbx_seq_one_letter_code
_entity_poly.pdbx_strand_id
1 'polypeptide(L)'
;NRAAARGDEDDAGQIRRTVDPENRLLSFFPQRRLSFEMLRDSLLSVAGSLDDRVGGPPTNVLGGFNSRRTIYGFIDRMDLPGLMRAFDFPDPASSSPGRERTTIAPQALFFMNDPFVAETARRLAARADVRSIATDEQRVEHVYRLLFARSPDADELSAAKAYLASSSDGESGDSAWKYGYGRVDEDTQRVAGFTELTHWTGTRWQASGQLPDPKLGWVFLDRQGGHPAATIERCAIRRWTAPVDGEVEITGQLHHRPEPGNGVRARLVSSRHGVLGTWSAHHTSVDTGPVRTRVAAGDTIDFVVDFNGEILHDEHEWPVVIRHVAESPPNDAVAMWDSVQDFRGGRVDRWQAFLHALLMTNEFVFVD
;
A
#
# COMPACT_ATOMS: atom_id res chain seq x y z
N ASN A 1 -17.99 -6.50 34.48
CA ASN A 1 -18.81 -7.71 34.70
C ASN A 1 -19.25 -8.49 33.46
N ARG A 2 -18.84 -8.15 32.23
CA ARG A 2 -19.10 -8.99 31.03
C ARG A 2 -17.91 -9.85 30.56
N ALA A 3 -16.68 -9.54 30.98
CA ALA A 3 -15.49 -10.29 30.59
C ALA A 3 -15.39 -11.68 31.25
N ALA A 4 -15.91 -11.84 32.47
CA ALA A 4 -15.97 -13.13 33.16
C ALA A 4 -17.07 -14.08 32.63
N ALA A 5 -17.96 -13.61 31.76
CA ALA A 5 -19.07 -14.41 31.24
C ALA A 5 -18.70 -15.23 30.00
N ARG A 6 -17.68 -14.83 29.21
CA ARG A 6 -17.36 -15.50 27.94
C ARG A 6 -16.46 -16.73 28.03
N GLY A 7 -15.65 -16.88 29.08
CA GLY A 7 -15.01 -18.17 29.36
C GLY A 7 -16.03 -19.29 29.54
N ASP A 8 -17.16 -18.97 30.18
CA ASP A 8 -18.31 -19.88 30.33
C ASP A 8 -19.25 -19.91 29.09
N GLU A 9 -19.38 -18.80 28.33
CA GLU A 9 -20.21 -18.76 27.11
C GLU A 9 -19.58 -19.47 25.90
N ASP A 10 -18.26 -19.45 25.74
CA ASP A 10 -17.58 -20.19 24.66
C ASP A 10 -17.70 -21.70 24.90
N ASP A 11 -17.48 -22.17 26.13
CA ASP A 11 -17.74 -23.56 26.51
C ASP A 11 -19.23 -23.92 26.33
N ALA A 12 -20.16 -23.07 26.77
CA ALA A 12 -21.59 -23.31 26.57
C ALA A 12 -22.00 -23.28 25.09
N GLY A 13 -21.42 -22.41 24.28
CA GLY A 13 -21.65 -22.30 22.84
C GLY A 13 -21.09 -23.50 22.09
N GLN A 14 -19.91 -23.99 22.48
CA GLN A 14 -19.28 -25.18 21.95
C GLN A 14 -20.05 -26.44 22.36
N ILE A 15 -20.57 -26.50 23.60
CA ILE A 15 -21.48 -27.55 24.07
C ILE A 15 -22.78 -27.54 23.25
N ARG A 16 -23.40 -26.37 23.03
CA ARG A 16 -24.63 -26.26 22.20
C ARG A 16 -24.41 -26.72 20.76
N ARG A 17 -23.29 -26.32 20.14
CA ARG A 17 -22.89 -26.78 18.80
C ARG A 17 -22.56 -28.26 18.75
N THR A 18 -22.15 -28.87 19.87
CA THR A 18 -21.90 -30.31 19.96
C THR A 18 -23.20 -31.10 20.12
N VAL A 19 -24.15 -30.59 20.91
CA VAL A 19 -25.43 -31.25 21.22
C VAL A 19 -26.46 -31.06 20.09
N ASP A 20 -26.44 -29.91 19.42
CA ASP A 20 -27.33 -29.56 18.31
C ASP A 20 -26.52 -28.97 17.13
N PRO A 21 -25.68 -29.78 16.46
CA PRO A 21 -24.81 -29.30 15.39
C PRO A 21 -25.58 -28.73 14.19
N GLU A 22 -26.80 -29.21 13.95
CA GLU A 22 -27.70 -28.72 12.89
C GLU A 22 -28.53 -27.51 13.33
N ASN A 23 -28.36 -27.03 14.57
CA ASN A 23 -29.13 -25.94 15.18
C ASN A 23 -30.65 -26.10 15.05
N ARG A 24 -31.16 -27.33 15.12
CA ARG A 24 -32.59 -27.66 14.98
C ARG A 24 -33.44 -27.15 16.13
N LEU A 25 -32.84 -27.02 17.31
CA LEU A 25 -33.47 -26.49 18.52
C LEU A 25 -33.33 -24.96 18.61
N LEU A 26 -32.69 -24.32 17.63
CA LEU A 26 -32.39 -22.88 17.61
C LEU A 26 -31.64 -22.43 18.89
N SER A 27 -30.72 -23.29 19.35
CA SER A 27 -30.00 -23.11 20.62
C SER A 27 -28.89 -22.06 20.54
N PHE A 28 -28.48 -21.69 19.32
CA PHE A 28 -27.58 -20.59 19.02
C PHE A 28 -27.98 -19.88 17.74
N PHE A 29 -27.45 -18.68 17.51
CA PHE A 29 -27.66 -17.99 16.24
C PHE A 29 -26.59 -18.44 15.22
N PRO A 30 -26.96 -18.76 13.97
CA PRO A 30 -26.00 -19.20 12.98
C PRO A 30 -25.13 -18.02 12.54
N GLN A 31 -23.82 -18.23 12.49
CA GLN A 31 -22.90 -17.20 11.99
C GLN A 31 -23.23 -16.84 10.54
N ARG A 32 -23.29 -15.55 10.28
CA ARG A 32 -23.77 -15.00 9.03
C ARG A 32 -22.79 -13.97 8.51
N ARG A 33 -22.15 -14.28 7.38
CA ARG A 33 -21.30 -13.32 6.64
C ARG A 33 -22.06 -12.04 6.34
N LEU A 34 -21.39 -10.91 6.52
CA LEU A 34 -21.90 -9.60 6.09
C LEU A 34 -22.08 -9.58 4.56
N SER A 35 -23.13 -8.92 4.07
CA SER A 35 -23.27 -8.67 2.63
C SER A 35 -22.22 -7.66 2.18
N PHE A 36 -21.98 -7.57 0.87
CA PHE A 36 -21.02 -6.60 0.31
C PHE A 36 -21.23 -5.18 0.85
N GLU A 37 -22.47 -4.71 0.87
CA GLU A 37 -22.83 -3.36 1.31
C GLU A 37 -22.57 -3.17 2.79
N MET A 38 -22.98 -4.14 3.63
CA MET A 38 -22.76 -4.07 5.07
C MET A 38 -21.28 -4.10 5.41
N LEU A 39 -20.52 -4.95 4.72
CA LEU A 39 -19.08 -5.13 4.91
C LEU A 39 -18.30 -3.88 4.51
N ARG A 40 -18.57 -3.33 3.33
CA ARG A 40 -17.95 -2.09 2.85
C ARG A 40 -18.30 -0.90 3.74
N ASP A 41 -19.57 -0.76 4.13
CA ASP A 41 -19.99 0.32 5.02
C ASP A 41 -19.41 0.14 6.43
N SER A 42 -19.20 -1.09 6.92
CA SER A 42 -18.53 -1.37 8.19
C SER A 42 -17.06 -0.95 8.15
N LEU A 43 -16.33 -1.28 7.07
CA LEU A 43 -14.96 -0.83 6.84
C LEU A 43 -14.86 0.71 6.86
N LEU A 44 -15.73 1.40 6.12
CA LEU A 44 -15.78 2.87 6.13
C LEU A 44 -16.13 3.45 7.50
N SER A 45 -17.05 2.83 8.22
CA SER A 45 -17.49 3.25 9.56
C SER A 45 -16.35 3.20 10.56
N VAL A 46 -15.64 2.06 10.64
CA VAL A 46 -14.53 1.91 11.59
C VAL A 46 -13.37 2.83 11.24
N ALA A 47 -13.09 3.06 9.95
CA ALA A 47 -12.12 4.06 9.52
C ALA A 47 -12.56 5.52 9.75
N GLY A 48 -13.77 5.77 10.24
CA GLY A 48 -14.31 7.12 10.45
C GLY A 48 -14.50 7.91 9.15
N SER A 49 -14.63 7.20 8.03
CA SER A 49 -14.67 7.78 6.68
C SER A 49 -16.04 7.65 6.01
N LEU A 50 -17.03 7.05 6.66
CA LEU A 50 -18.37 6.87 6.10
C LEU A 50 -19.10 8.21 5.98
N ASP A 51 -19.57 8.54 4.77
CA ASP A 51 -20.45 9.67 4.49
C ASP A 51 -21.92 9.27 4.70
N ASP A 52 -22.53 9.77 5.77
CA ASP A 52 -23.89 9.44 6.22
C ASP A 52 -25.00 10.25 5.53
N ARG A 53 -24.66 11.21 4.66
CA ARG A 53 -25.66 12.05 3.97
C ARG A 53 -26.71 11.20 3.28
N VAL A 54 -27.98 11.56 3.45
CA VAL A 54 -29.10 10.83 2.84
C VAL A 54 -29.46 11.42 1.47
N GLY A 55 -29.63 10.57 0.45
CA GLY A 55 -30.07 10.96 -0.89
C GLY A 55 -28.94 11.40 -1.84
N GLY A 56 -29.29 12.16 -2.87
CA GLY A 56 -28.33 12.62 -3.90
C GLY A 56 -28.13 11.64 -5.07
N PRO A 57 -27.37 12.06 -6.10
CA PRO A 57 -27.12 11.24 -7.28
C PRO A 57 -26.26 10.01 -6.93
N PRO A 58 -26.41 8.90 -7.69
CA PRO A 58 -25.57 7.72 -7.51
C PRO A 58 -24.12 8.03 -7.86
N THR A 59 -23.18 7.33 -7.20
CA THR A 59 -21.74 7.50 -7.44
C THR A 59 -21.05 6.17 -7.68
N ASN A 60 -19.92 6.15 -8.39
CA ASN A 60 -19.10 4.94 -8.49
C ASN A 60 -18.39 4.67 -7.15
N VAL A 61 -19.01 3.86 -6.29
CA VAL A 61 -18.51 3.50 -4.95
C VAL A 61 -17.27 2.59 -4.97
N LEU A 62 -16.97 1.97 -6.12
CA LEU A 62 -15.77 1.16 -6.31
C LEU A 62 -14.63 1.94 -6.99
N GLY A 63 -14.87 3.18 -7.40
CA GLY A 63 -13.86 4.06 -7.97
C GLY A 63 -12.95 4.64 -6.88
N GLY A 64 -11.82 3.99 -6.64
CA GLY A 64 -10.85 4.40 -5.60
C GLY A 64 -11.44 4.32 -4.18
N PHE A 65 -10.90 5.12 -3.26
CA PHE A 65 -11.41 5.18 -1.89
C PHE A 65 -12.58 6.15 -1.78
N ASN A 66 -13.80 5.64 -1.94
CA ASN A 66 -15.02 6.43 -1.90
C ASN A 66 -15.75 6.30 -0.54
N SER A 67 -15.98 7.42 0.13
CA SER A 67 -16.65 7.47 1.45
C SER A 67 -18.17 7.27 1.41
N ARG A 68 -18.80 7.32 0.23
CA ARG A 68 -20.26 7.24 0.10
C ARG A 68 -20.77 5.87 0.58
N ARG A 69 -21.88 5.87 1.33
CA ARG A 69 -22.62 4.64 1.68
C ARG A 69 -22.93 3.82 0.44
N THR A 70 -22.76 2.51 0.55
CA THR A 70 -22.85 1.59 -0.60
C THR A 70 -24.24 1.57 -1.24
N ILE A 71 -25.29 1.90 -0.48
CA ILE A 71 -26.67 2.03 -0.99
C ILE A 71 -26.85 3.14 -2.05
N TYR A 72 -25.92 4.10 -2.13
CA TYR A 72 -25.89 5.15 -3.15
C TYR A 72 -24.89 4.84 -4.28
N GLY A 73 -24.44 3.59 -4.36
CA GLY A 73 -23.62 3.10 -5.46
C GLY A 73 -24.38 3.10 -6.78
N PHE A 74 -23.73 3.57 -7.83
CA PHE A 74 -24.19 3.38 -9.20
C PHE A 74 -24.08 1.90 -9.57
N ILE A 75 -25.17 1.33 -10.08
CA ILE A 75 -25.22 -0.04 -10.57
C ILE A 75 -25.57 0.00 -12.05
N ASP A 76 -24.63 -0.42 -12.89
CA ASP A 76 -24.92 -0.77 -14.27
C ASP A 76 -25.55 -2.17 -14.30
N ARG A 77 -26.78 -2.28 -14.78
CA ARG A 77 -27.51 -3.55 -14.82
C ARG A 77 -26.92 -4.54 -15.84
N MET A 78 -26.19 -4.03 -16.83
CA MET A 78 -25.58 -4.83 -17.89
C MET A 78 -24.13 -5.23 -17.56
N ASP A 79 -23.48 -4.50 -16.65
CA ASP A 79 -22.08 -4.74 -16.26
C ASP A 79 -21.88 -4.60 -14.75
N LEU A 80 -22.35 -5.60 -14.00
CA LEU A 80 -22.14 -5.64 -12.54
C LEU A 80 -20.66 -5.92 -12.23
N PRO A 81 -19.99 -5.09 -11.40
CA PRO A 81 -18.59 -5.30 -11.05
C PRO A 81 -18.28 -6.68 -10.49
N GLY A 82 -17.16 -7.27 -10.90
CA GLY A 82 -16.73 -8.60 -10.45
C GLY A 82 -16.61 -8.73 -8.94
N LEU A 83 -16.19 -7.66 -8.25
CA LEU A 83 -16.12 -7.63 -6.79
C LEU A 83 -17.50 -7.79 -6.13
N MET A 84 -18.53 -7.11 -6.63
CA MET A 84 -19.89 -7.25 -6.11
C MET A 84 -20.41 -8.68 -6.31
N ARG A 85 -20.17 -9.28 -7.48
CA ARG A 85 -20.50 -10.68 -7.75
C ARG A 85 -19.79 -11.65 -6.80
N ALA A 86 -18.50 -11.42 -6.54
CA ALA A 86 -17.73 -12.24 -5.61
C ALA A 86 -18.29 -12.22 -4.17
N PHE A 87 -19.07 -11.20 -3.81
CA PHE A 87 -19.72 -11.06 -2.50
C PHE A 87 -21.24 -11.33 -2.56
N ASP A 88 -21.70 -12.12 -3.53
CA ASP A 88 -23.09 -12.55 -3.70
C ASP A 88 -24.09 -11.37 -3.83
N PHE A 89 -23.67 -10.29 -4.49
CA PHE A 89 -24.58 -9.20 -4.81
C PHE A 89 -25.70 -9.71 -5.76
N PRO A 90 -26.98 -9.41 -5.48
CA PRO A 90 -28.10 -9.87 -6.31
C PRO A 90 -27.97 -9.42 -7.76
N ASP A 91 -28.33 -10.29 -8.71
CA ASP A 91 -28.35 -9.94 -10.12
C ASP A 91 -29.39 -8.82 -10.37
N PRO A 92 -28.97 -7.62 -10.82
CA PRO A 92 -29.88 -6.50 -11.03
C PRO A 92 -30.76 -6.65 -12.29
N ALA A 93 -30.48 -7.62 -13.16
CA ALA A 93 -31.23 -7.89 -14.38
C ALA A 93 -32.34 -8.94 -14.19
N SER A 94 -32.35 -9.67 -13.07
CA SER A 94 -33.30 -10.76 -12.81
C SER A 94 -33.93 -10.68 -11.41
N SER A 95 -35.03 -11.41 -11.22
CA SER A 95 -35.66 -11.51 -9.90
C SER A 95 -34.82 -12.40 -8.98
N SER A 96 -34.45 -11.88 -7.81
CA SER A 96 -33.71 -12.62 -6.79
C SER A 96 -34.62 -12.89 -5.58
N PRO A 97 -35.06 -14.14 -5.33
CA PRO A 97 -35.98 -14.46 -4.23
C PRO A 97 -35.31 -14.39 -2.85
N GLY A 98 -33.98 -14.32 -2.81
CA GLY A 98 -33.19 -14.18 -1.59
C GLY A 98 -31.75 -13.82 -1.92
N ARG A 99 -30.93 -13.62 -0.88
CA ARG A 99 -29.48 -13.47 -1.03
C ARG A 99 -28.82 -14.82 -0.85
N GLU A 100 -28.16 -15.29 -1.90
CA GLU A 100 -27.22 -16.39 -1.77
C GLU A 100 -26.02 -15.95 -0.93
N ARG A 101 -25.37 -16.92 -0.29
CA ARG A 101 -24.22 -16.68 0.58
C ARG A 101 -23.20 -17.75 0.33
N THR A 102 -22.11 -17.36 -0.29
CA THR A 102 -20.95 -18.20 -0.49
C THR A 102 -19.81 -17.72 0.39
N THR A 103 -18.96 -18.65 0.80
CA THR A 103 -17.68 -18.37 1.45
C THR A 103 -16.60 -18.97 0.57
N ILE A 104 -15.93 -18.12 -0.22
CA ILE A 104 -14.97 -18.55 -1.25
C ILE A 104 -13.63 -17.84 -1.08
N ALA A 105 -12.55 -18.50 -1.51
CA ALA A 105 -11.19 -17.97 -1.38
C ALA A 105 -10.99 -16.55 -1.95
N PRO A 106 -11.60 -16.15 -3.09
CA PRO A 106 -11.51 -14.77 -3.60
C PRO A 106 -11.96 -13.69 -2.61
N GLN A 107 -12.93 -14.00 -1.74
CA GLN A 107 -13.40 -13.04 -0.73
C GLN A 107 -12.33 -12.82 0.36
N ALA A 108 -11.60 -13.85 0.77
CA ALA A 108 -10.48 -13.71 1.70
C ALA A 108 -9.30 -12.94 1.05
N LEU A 109 -9.04 -13.21 -0.24
CA LEU A 109 -8.02 -12.49 -1.00
C LEU A 109 -8.33 -11.00 -1.17
N PHE A 110 -9.61 -10.63 -1.27
CA PHE A 110 -10.03 -9.22 -1.24
C PHE A 110 -9.54 -8.55 0.05
N PHE A 111 -9.80 -9.15 1.21
CA PHE A 111 -9.36 -8.55 2.46
C PHE A 111 -7.85 -8.44 2.59
N MET A 112 -7.11 -9.41 2.06
CA MET A 112 -5.65 -9.43 2.13
C MET A 112 -4.99 -8.40 1.20
N ASN A 113 -5.54 -8.20 -0.01
CA ASN A 113 -4.81 -7.53 -1.09
C ASN A 113 -5.50 -6.26 -1.63
N ASP A 114 -6.78 -6.05 -1.36
CA ASP A 114 -7.50 -4.94 -1.98
C ASP A 114 -7.04 -3.58 -1.39
N PRO A 115 -6.67 -2.60 -2.23
CA PRO A 115 -6.23 -1.28 -1.80
C PRO A 115 -7.23 -0.58 -0.87
N PHE A 116 -8.53 -0.85 -1.02
CA PHE A 116 -9.58 -0.29 -0.18
C PHE A 116 -9.43 -0.75 1.28
N VAL A 117 -9.11 -2.02 1.52
CA VAL A 117 -8.94 -2.55 2.90
C VAL A 117 -7.65 -2.03 3.51
N ALA A 118 -6.57 -1.99 2.74
CA ALA A 118 -5.30 -1.41 3.18
C ALA A 118 -5.44 0.08 3.55
N GLU A 119 -6.14 0.86 2.74
CA GLU A 119 -6.43 2.27 3.01
C GLU A 119 -7.36 2.44 4.21
N THR A 120 -8.32 1.53 4.41
CA THR A 120 -9.17 1.49 5.60
C THR A 120 -8.33 1.30 6.87
N ALA A 121 -7.42 0.32 6.87
CA ALA A 121 -6.51 0.08 8.00
C ALA A 121 -5.62 1.29 8.27
N ARG A 122 -5.09 1.94 7.23
CA ARG A 122 -4.28 3.16 7.34
C ARG A 122 -5.06 4.31 7.99
N ARG A 123 -6.30 4.54 7.55
CA ARG A 123 -7.17 5.59 8.11
C ARG A 123 -7.55 5.30 9.54
N LEU A 124 -7.89 4.04 9.86
CA LEU A 124 -8.16 3.56 11.21
C LEU A 124 -6.96 3.82 12.14
N ALA A 125 -5.74 3.50 11.72
CA ALA A 125 -4.51 3.79 12.46
C ALA A 125 -4.28 5.29 12.68
N ALA A 126 -4.65 6.11 11.69
CA ALA A 126 -4.48 7.56 11.71
C ALA A 126 -5.55 8.32 12.50
N ARG A 127 -6.64 7.65 12.94
CA ARG A 127 -7.71 8.31 13.71
C ARG A 127 -7.15 8.92 14.99
N ALA A 128 -7.61 10.13 15.32
CA ALA A 128 -7.12 10.88 16.47
C ALA A 128 -7.35 10.14 17.80
N ASP A 129 -8.50 9.46 17.95
CA ASP A 129 -8.84 8.66 19.13
C ASP A 129 -8.00 7.39 19.27
N VAL A 130 -7.43 6.87 18.18
CA VAL A 130 -6.49 5.75 18.20
C VAL A 130 -5.07 6.25 18.47
N ARG A 131 -4.61 7.24 17.69
CA ARG A 131 -3.23 7.74 17.69
C ARG A 131 -2.85 8.48 18.97
N SER A 132 -3.80 9.13 19.64
CA SER A 132 -3.53 9.88 20.88
C SER A 132 -3.31 9.00 22.12
N ILE A 133 -3.66 7.70 22.04
CA ILE A 133 -3.48 6.76 23.15
C ILE A 133 -1.99 6.45 23.33
N ALA A 134 -1.51 6.57 24.57
CA ALA A 134 -0.08 6.54 24.90
C ALA A 134 0.53 5.14 24.92
N THR A 135 -0.21 4.14 25.41
CA THR A 135 0.30 2.77 25.55
C THR A 135 -0.29 1.85 24.49
N ASP A 136 0.49 0.86 24.05
CA ASP A 136 0.01 -0.10 23.06
C ASP A 136 -1.17 -0.90 23.63
N GLU A 137 -1.14 -1.27 24.91
CA GLU A 137 -2.22 -2.00 25.57
C GLU A 137 -3.55 -1.25 25.54
N GLN A 138 -3.57 0.02 25.97
CA GLN A 138 -4.78 0.82 25.94
C GLN A 138 -5.28 1.03 24.51
N ARG A 139 -4.37 1.11 23.54
CA ARG A 139 -4.72 1.28 22.14
C ARG A 139 -5.32 -0.01 21.56
N VAL A 140 -4.79 -1.19 21.92
CA VAL A 140 -5.38 -2.49 21.57
C VAL A 140 -6.80 -2.56 22.14
N GLU A 141 -6.98 -2.27 23.43
CA GLU A 141 -8.32 -2.30 24.05
C GLU A 141 -9.32 -1.36 23.36
N HIS A 142 -8.89 -0.15 22.99
CA HIS A 142 -9.73 0.80 22.29
C HIS A 142 -10.13 0.30 20.90
N VAL A 143 -9.17 -0.23 20.14
CA VAL A 143 -9.40 -0.79 18.81
C VAL A 143 -10.35 -1.99 18.86
N TYR A 144 -10.18 -2.90 19.82
CA TYR A 144 -11.09 -4.04 20.00
C TYR A 144 -12.52 -3.57 20.32
N ARG A 145 -12.68 -2.54 21.15
CA ARG A 145 -14.00 -1.96 21.41
C ARG A 145 -14.60 -1.30 20.16
N LEU A 146 -13.76 -0.69 19.33
CA LEU A 146 -14.19 -0.05 18.08
C LEU A 146 -14.60 -1.08 17.01
N LEU A 147 -13.88 -2.20 16.89
CA LEU A 147 -14.11 -3.22 15.86
C LEU A 147 -15.14 -4.28 16.29
N PHE A 148 -15.08 -4.72 17.54
CA PHE A 148 -15.81 -5.89 18.04
C PHE A 148 -16.77 -5.57 19.19
N ALA A 149 -16.90 -4.29 19.57
CA ALA A 149 -17.75 -3.84 20.68
C ALA A 149 -17.44 -4.51 22.04
N ARG A 150 -16.22 -5.04 22.22
CA ARG A 150 -15.75 -5.68 23.46
C ARG A 150 -14.27 -5.38 23.71
N SER A 151 -13.80 -5.70 24.92
CA SER A 151 -12.35 -5.70 25.20
C SER A 151 -11.73 -7.04 24.76
N PRO A 152 -10.43 -7.07 24.41
CA PRO A 152 -9.73 -8.32 24.15
C PRO A 152 -9.72 -9.19 25.41
N ASP A 153 -9.71 -10.50 25.25
CA ASP A 153 -9.37 -11.40 26.35
C ASP A 153 -7.84 -11.40 26.62
N ALA A 154 -7.41 -12.19 27.59
CA ALA A 154 -6.00 -12.22 28.01
C ALA A 154 -5.07 -12.77 26.92
N ASP A 155 -5.52 -13.76 26.15
CA ASP A 155 -4.73 -14.41 25.11
C ASP A 155 -4.65 -13.52 23.87
N GLU A 156 -5.77 -12.88 23.49
CA GLU A 156 -5.84 -11.90 22.43
C GLU A 156 -4.97 -10.67 22.72
N LEU A 157 -5.01 -10.15 23.95
CA LEU A 157 -4.16 -9.02 24.34
C LEU A 157 -2.68 -9.41 24.30
N SER A 158 -2.35 -10.62 24.76
CA SER A 158 -0.99 -11.15 24.69
C SER A 158 -0.50 -11.29 23.25
N ALA A 159 -1.31 -11.88 22.37
CA ALA A 159 -1.01 -12.03 20.95
C ALA A 159 -0.86 -10.69 20.24
N ALA A 160 -1.73 -9.72 20.52
CA ALA A 160 -1.66 -8.37 19.97
C ALA A 160 -0.34 -7.67 20.36
N LYS A 161 0.05 -7.76 21.63
CA LYS A 161 1.33 -7.22 22.10
C LYS A 161 2.52 -7.90 21.44
N ALA A 162 2.50 -9.22 21.33
CA ALA A 162 3.55 -9.99 20.66
C ALA A 162 3.68 -9.58 19.19
N TYR A 163 2.55 -9.44 18.48
CA TYR A 163 2.53 -8.97 17.09
C TYR A 163 3.15 -7.58 16.97
N LEU A 164 2.66 -6.60 17.76
CA LEU A 164 3.15 -5.21 17.73
C LEU A 164 4.62 -5.07 18.15
N ALA A 165 5.14 -5.99 18.96
CA ALA A 165 6.55 -6.08 19.31
C ALA A 165 7.37 -6.73 18.19
N SER A 166 6.89 -7.80 17.52
CA SER A 166 7.61 -8.42 16.40
C SER A 166 7.62 -7.55 15.15
N SER A 167 6.57 -6.77 14.92
CA SER A 167 6.44 -5.87 13.77
C SER A 167 7.25 -4.58 13.93
N SER A 168 7.92 -4.34 15.07
CA SER A 168 8.98 -3.33 15.12
C SER A 168 10.15 -3.72 14.22
N ASP A 169 10.33 -5.01 13.93
CA ASP A 169 11.44 -5.54 13.14
C ASP A 169 10.98 -6.20 11.81
N GLY A 170 9.73 -5.95 11.41
CA GLY A 170 9.15 -6.48 10.18
C GLY A 170 9.79 -5.89 8.92
N GLU A 171 10.82 -6.58 8.43
CA GLU A 171 11.40 -6.58 7.08
C GLU A 171 11.28 -5.26 6.30
N SER A 172 11.90 -4.21 6.86
CA SER A 172 12.87 -3.50 6.05
C SER A 172 14.14 -4.34 6.10
N GLY A 173 14.21 -5.41 5.30
CA GLY A 173 15.52 -5.79 4.79
C GLY A 173 15.99 -4.53 4.07
N ASP A 174 16.96 -3.85 4.67
CA ASP A 174 17.46 -2.52 4.31
C ASP A 174 17.52 -2.40 2.78
N SER A 175 16.43 -1.91 2.18
CA SER A 175 16.36 -1.90 0.72
C SER A 175 17.43 -0.92 0.33
N ALA A 176 18.36 -1.38 -0.52
CA ALA A 176 19.36 -0.48 -1.08
C ALA A 176 18.71 0.73 -1.78
N TRP A 177 17.40 0.65 -2.09
CA TRP A 177 16.61 1.67 -2.75
C TRP A 177 15.92 2.65 -1.79
N LYS A 178 16.01 3.93 -2.12
CA LYS A 178 15.26 5.05 -1.53
C LYS A 178 14.62 5.90 -2.62
N TYR A 179 13.51 6.57 -2.29
CA TYR A 179 12.71 7.34 -3.24
C TYR A 179 12.52 8.76 -2.74
N GLY A 180 12.91 9.74 -3.53
CA GLY A 180 13.01 11.12 -3.09
C GLY A 180 13.02 12.13 -4.21
N TYR A 181 13.39 13.34 -3.86
CA TYR A 181 13.65 14.43 -4.78
C TYR A 181 14.90 15.20 -4.36
N GLY A 182 15.50 15.90 -5.32
CA GLY A 182 16.72 16.68 -5.09
C GLY A 182 17.16 17.43 -6.35
N ARG A 183 18.40 17.92 -6.34
CA ARG A 183 19.00 18.61 -7.49
C ARG A 183 20.32 17.95 -7.87
N VAL A 184 20.64 17.93 -9.15
CA VAL A 184 22.02 17.70 -9.60
C VAL A 184 22.73 19.04 -9.70
N ASP A 185 23.80 19.20 -8.95
CA ASP A 185 24.67 20.36 -9.00
C ASP A 185 25.57 20.26 -10.24
N GLU A 186 25.48 21.25 -11.12
CA GLU A 186 26.15 21.23 -12.44
C GLU A 186 27.67 21.42 -12.32
N ASP A 187 28.18 22.03 -11.26
CA ASP A 187 29.63 22.23 -11.08
C ASP A 187 30.30 20.96 -10.57
N THR A 188 29.66 20.32 -9.58
CA THR A 188 30.18 19.10 -8.95
C THR A 188 29.75 17.83 -9.68
N GLN A 189 28.77 17.93 -10.60
CA GLN A 189 28.14 16.82 -11.30
C GLN A 189 27.58 15.76 -10.32
N ARG A 190 27.13 16.18 -9.13
CA ARG A 190 26.63 15.30 -8.06
C ARG A 190 25.24 15.71 -7.57
N VAL A 191 24.52 14.82 -6.91
CA VAL A 191 23.25 15.18 -6.26
C VAL A 191 23.51 16.04 -5.03
N ALA A 192 23.00 17.27 -5.06
CA ALA A 192 22.98 18.21 -3.95
C ALA A 192 21.59 18.21 -3.31
N GLY A 193 21.54 17.74 -2.05
CA GLY A 193 20.30 17.66 -1.27
C GLY A 193 19.36 16.56 -1.78
N PHE A 194 19.26 15.46 -1.03
CA PHE A 194 18.27 14.41 -1.27
C PHE A 194 17.28 14.39 -0.12
N THR A 195 16.00 14.54 -0.44
CA THR A 195 14.91 14.47 0.53
C THR A 195 13.96 13.34 0.15
N GLU A 196 13.71 12.41 1.07
CA GLU A 196 12.82 11.28 0.84
C GLU A 196 11.36 11.74 0.72
N LEU A 197 10.61 11.10 -0.18
CA LEU A 197 9.16 11.28 -0.27
C LEU A 197 8.50 10.62 0.94
N THR A 198 7.61 11.32 1.61
CA THR A 198 7.09 10.88 2.92
C THR A 198 5.72 10.20 2.85
N HIS A 199 5.04 10.24 1.70
CA HIS A 199 3.69 9.69 1.59
C HIS A 199 3.65 8.48 0.65
N TRP A 200 3.37 7.31 1.23
CA TRP A 200 3.11 6.07 0.50
C TRP A 200 1.60 5.90 0.27
N THR A 201 1.19 5.65 -0.98
CA THR A 201 -0.23 5.47 -1.36
C THR A 201 -0.69 4.01 -1.40
N GLY A 202 0.19 3.05 -1.12
CA GLY A 202 -0.02 1.63 -1.40
C GLY A 202 0.60 1.16 -2.72
N THR A 203 0.80 2.06 -3.68
CA THR A 203 1.38 1.75 -5.00
C THR A 203 2.52 2.67 -5.42
N ARG A 204 2.61 3.88 -4.85
CA ARG A 204 3.64 4.87 -5.18
C ARG A 204 4.01 5.75 -3.99
N TRP A 205 5.18 6.34 -4.08
CA TRP A 205 5.67 7.40 -3.21
C TRP A 205 5.36 8.78 -3.80
N GLN A 206 4.88 9.70 -2.97
CA GLN A 206 4.62 11.09 -3.36
C GLN A 206 4.86 12.04 -2.18
N ALA A 207 4.84 13.34 -2.48
CA ALA A 207 5.15 14.40 -1.53
C ALA A 207 4.21 14.42 -0.31
N SER A 208 2.90 14.35 -0.56
CA SER A 208 1.86 14.42 0.47
C SER A 208 0.63 13.61 0.05
N GLY A 209 -0.44 13.59 0.85
CA GLY A 209 -1.68 12.87 0.53
C GLY A 209 -2.50 13.46 -0.63
N GLN A 210 -2.07 14.60 -1.18
CA GLN A 210 -2.72 15.28 -2.28
C GLN A 210 -1.76 15.38 -3.47
N LEU A 211 -2.26 15.12 -4.68
CA LEU A 211 -1.53 15.35 -5.93
C LEU A 211 -2.38 16.24 -6.85
N PRO A 212 -1.86 17.37 -7.35
CA PRO A 212 -0.52 17.91 -7.12
C PRO A 212 -0.33 18.41 -5.68
N ASP A 213 0.88 18.23 -5.16
CA ASP A 213 1.29 18.80 -3.88
C ASP A 213 1.45 20.34 -4.01
N PRO A 214 0.98 21.14 -3.04
CA PRO A 214 1.07 22.61 -3.12
C PRO A 214 2.49 23.16 -3.28
N LYS A 215 3.52 22.42 -2.87
CA LYS A 215 4.93 22.83 -2.95
C LYS A 215 5.68 22.07 -4.03
N LEU A 216 5.48 20.76 -4.13
CA LEU A 216 6.28 19.85 -4.96
C LEU A 216 5.61 19.50 -6.30
N GLY A 217 4.36 19.91 -6.51
CA GLY A 217 3.64 19.69 -7.76
C GLY A 217 3.32 18.22 -7.97
N TRP A 218 3.57 17.72 -9.17
CA TRP A 218 3.18 16.38 -9.60
C TRP A 218 4.20 15.27 -9.25
N VAL A 219 5.21 15.55 -8.41
CA VAL A 219 6.27 14.57 -8.15
C VAL A 219 5.73 13.31 -7.48
N PHE A 220 6.00 12.17 -8.12
CA PHE A 220 5.81 10.86 -7.54
C PHE A 220 6.80 9.86 -8.14
N LEU A 221 7.05 8.78 -7.41
CA LEU A 221 7.82 7.62 -7.87
C LEU A 221 7.02 6.36 -7.58
N ASP A 222 6.81 5.54 -8.60
CA ASP A 222 6.18 4.23 -8.47
C ASP A 222 7.16 3.12 -8.84
N ARG A 223 6.63 1.90 -8.99
CA ARG A 223 7.44 0.73 -9.34
C ARG A 223 8.15 0.89 -10.69
N GLN A 224 7.51 1.47 -11.69
CA GLN A 224 8.04 1.55 -13.05
C GLN A 224 8.84 2.84 -13.31
N GLY A 225 8.47 3.95 -12.69
CA GLY A 225 9.16 5.22 -12.86
C GLY A 225 8.54 6.30 -12.00
N GLY A 226 7.97 7.33 -12.63
CA GLY A 226 7.33 8.42 -11.91
C GLY A 226 7.05 9.66 -12.75
N HIS A 227 6.91 10.78 -12.07
CA HIS A 227 6.75 12.09 -12.68
C HIS A 227 7.75 13.08 -12.07
N PRO A 228 8.48 13.87 -12.87
CA PRO A 228 9.39 14.88 -12.37
C PRO A 228 8.63 15.97 -11.58
N ALA A 229 9.30 16.65 -10.66
CA ALA A 229 8.71 17.78 -9.94
C ALA A 229 8.70 19.06 -10.79
N ALA A 230 7.95 20.06 -10.31
CA ALA A 230 7.76 21.40 -10.89
C ALA A 230 9.02 22.15 -11.34
N THR A 231 10.20 21.76 -10.85
CA THR A 231 11.45 22.52 -11.03
C THR A 231 12.65 21.59 -11.13
N ILE A 232 13.67 21.98 -11.89
CA ILE A 232 14.99 21.30 -11.95
C ILE A 232 15.72 21.26 -10.59
N GLU A 233 15.31 22.09 -9.64
CA GLU A 233 15.78 22.08 -8.26
C GLU A 233 15.23 20.90 -7.43
N ARG A 234 14.28 20.13 -7.99
CA ARG A 234 13.51 19.10 -7.28
C ARG A 234 13.25 17.87 -8.16
N CYS A 235 14.21 17.49 -9.00
CA CYS A 235 14.14 16.29 -9.83
C CYS A 235 13.67 15.07 -9.03
N ALA A 236 12.92 14.17 -9.67
CA ALA A 236 12.58 12.89 -9.06
C ALA A 236 13.86 12.02 -9.00
N ILE A 237 14.14 11.44 -7.83
CA ILE A 237 15.36 10.66 -7.60
C ILE A 237 15.00 9.29 -7.02
N ARG A 238 15.32 8.24 -7.76
CA ARG A 238 15.44 6.89 -7.22
C ARG A 238 16.90 6.65 -6.86
N ARG A 239 17.21 6.42 -5.59
CA ARG A 239 18.57 6.30 -5.05
C ARG A 239 18.85 4.85 -4.71
N TRP A 240 19.95 4.30 -5.21
CA TRP A 240 20.52 3.05 -4.75
C TRP A 240 21.75 3.32 -3.88
N THR A 241 21.87 2.67 -2.73
CA THR A 241 23.04 2.72 -1.85
C THR A 241 23.77 1.40 -1.91
N ALA A 242 25.04 1.41 -2.30
CA ALA A 242 25.85 0.21 -2.45
C ALA A 242 25.96 -0.54 -1.12
N PRO A 243 25.50 -1.80 -1.02
CA PRO A 243 25.65 -2.57 0.21
C PRO A 243 27.04 -3.23 0.32
N VAL A 244 27.78 -3.31 -0.80
CA VAL A 244 29.07 -3.98 -0.91
C VAL A 244 30.05 -3.18 -1.75
N ASP A 245 31.34 -3.42 -1.55
CA ASP A 245 32.40 -2.92 -2.41
C ASP A 245 32.45 -3.71 -3.73
N GLY A 246 32.82 -3.05 -4.82
CA GLY A 246 33.16 -3.73 -6.08
C GLY A 246 32.83 -2.93 -7.33
N GLU A 247 32.87 -3.59 -8.48
CA GLU A 247 32.39 -3.04 -9.73
C GLU A 247 30.93 -3.47 -9.94
N VAL A 248 30.10 -2.54 -10.39
CA VAL A 248 28.70 -2.81 -10.75
C VAL A 248 28.43 -2.46 -12.20
N GLU A 249 27.60 -3.25 -12.85
CA GLU A 249 27.05 -3.00 -14.18
C GLU A 249 25.58 -2.61 -14.05
N ILE A 250 25.24 -1.46 -14.63
CA ILE A 250 23.91 -0.85 -14.54
C ILE A 250 23.28 -0.89 -15.93
N THR A 251 22.10 -1.47 -16.02
CA THR A 251 21.28 -1.51 -17.24
C THR A 251 19.89 -0.96 -16.96
N GLY A 252 19.27 -0.36 -17.97
CA GLY A 252 17.90 0.10 -17.86
C GLY A 252 17.40 0.68 -19.17
N GLN A 253 16.09 0.88 -19.25
CA GLN A 253 15.45 1.44 -20.44
C GLN A 253 14.56 2.60 -20.01
N LEU A 254 14.83 3.79 -20.53
CA LEU A 254 14.03 4.99 -20.28
C LEU A 254 12.94 5.10 -21.32
N HIS A 255 11.69 5.23 -20.89
CA HIS A 255 10.53 5.42 -21.75
C HIS A 255 9.78 6.70 -21.36
N HIS A 256 9.46 7.53 -22.36
CA HIS A 256 8.55 8.68 -22.19
C HIS A 256 7.22 8.40 -22.89
N ARG A 257 6.11 8.30 -22.12
CA ARG A 257 4.81 7.84 -22.63
C ARG A 257 3.93 8.93 -23.26
N PRO A 258 3.73 10.10 -22.66
CA PRO A 258 2.66 10.99 -23.12
C PRO A 258 3.02 11.78 -24.38
N GLU A 259 2.20 11.69 -25.43
CA GLU A 259 2.34 12.45 -26.71
C GLU A 259 2.32 13.99 -26.62
N PRO A 260 1.70 14.65 -25.62
CA PRO A 260 1.77 16.10 -25.49
C PRO A 260 3.00 16.61 -24.74
N GLY A 261 3.84 15.73 -24.18
CA GLY A 261 4.98 16.12 -23.36
C GLY A 261 6.20 16.55 -24.18
N ASN A 262 7.11 17.30 -23.56
CA ASN A 262 8.38 17.74 -24.19
C ASN A 262 9.53 16.75 -23.93
N GLY A 263 9.24 15.66 -23.23
CA GLY A 263 10.17 14.59 -22.96
C GLY A 263 10.91 14.78 -21.64
N VAL A 264 11.56 13.71 -21.22
CA VAL A 264 12.34 13.68 -19.98
C VAL A 264 13.82 13.57 -20.27
N ARG A 265 14.61 14.12 -19.36
CA ARG A 265 16.05 13.90 -19.29
C ARG A 265 16.37 13.10 -18.04
N ALA A 266 17.07 12.00 -18.26
CA ALA A 266 17.50 11.07 -17.24
C ALA A 266 19.02 11.19 -17.05
N ARG A 267 19.46 11.22 -15.79
CA ARG A 267 20.87 11.28 -15.40
C ARG A 267 21.16 10.19 -14.40
N LEU A 268 22.22 9.42 -14.66
CA LEU A 268 22.78 8.46 -13.72
C LEU A 268 23.94 9.11 -12.98
N VAL A 269 23.83 9.30 -11.67
CA VAL A 269 24.77 10.10 -10.90
C VAL A 269 25.39 9.26 -9.78
N SER A 270 26.72 9.15 -9.77
CA SER A 270 27.47 8.53 -8.70
C SER A 270 27.91 9.57 -7.67
N SER A 271 27.69 9.30 -6.39
CA SER A 271 28.28 10.08 -5.30
C SER A 271 29.81 10.15 -5.38
N ARG A 272 30.46 9.10 -5.90
CA ARG A 272 31.91 9.03 -6.09
C ARG A 272 32.36 9.72 -7.37
N HIS A 273 31.80 9.33 -8.51
CA HIS A 273 32.30 9.69 -9.84
C HIS A 273 31.55 10.83 -10.53
N GLY A 274 30.48 11.35 -9.94
CA GLY A 274 29.60 12.33 -10.56
C GLY A 274 28.68 11.70 -11.62
N VAL A 275 28.20 12.49 -12.59
CA VAL A 275 27.33 12.02 -13.67
C VAL A 275 28.06 10.97 -14.52
N LEU A 276 27.50 9.76 -14.56
CA LEU A 276 28.00 8.62 -15.35
C LEU A 276 27.36 8.55 -16.75
N GLY A 277 26.18 9.14 -16.91
CA GLY A 277 25.46 9.16 -18.18
C GLY A 277 24.24 10.07 -18.15
N THR A 278 23.90 10.63 -19.30
CA THR A 278 22.73 11.48 -19.51
C THR A 278 22.02 11.05 -20.79
N TRP A 279 20.71 10.85 -20.71
CA TRP A 279 19.86 10.46 -21.83
C TRP A 279 18.62 11.33 -21.87
N SER A 280 18.06 11.51 -23.06
CA SER A 280 16.79 12.21 -23.27
C SER A 280 15.84 11.31 -24.04
N ALA A 281 14.62 11.17 -23.56
CA ALA A 281 13.55 10.43 -24.24
C ALA A 281 12.37 11.37 -24.50
N HIS A 282 11.95 11.43 -25.77
CA HIS A 282 10.77 12.15 -26.22
C HIS A 282 9.96 11.25 -27.14
N HIS A 283 8.83 10.75 -26.64
CA HIS A 283 7.95 9.77 -27.31
C HIS A 283 8.70 8.55 -27.84
N THR A 284 9.72 8.12 -27.10
CA THR A 284 10.61 7.03 -27.51
C THR A 284 11.13 6.29 -26.28
N SER A 285 11.77 5.16 -26.55
CA SER A 285 12.53 4.39 -25.58
C SER A 285 14.03 4.53 -25.87
N VAL A 286 14.82 4.74 -24.82
CA VAL A 286 16.28 4.86 -24.91
C VAL A 286 16.93 3.89 -23.94
N ASP A 287 17.85 3.06 -24.45
CA ASP A 287 18.66 2.19 -23.60
C ASP A 287 19.72 3.02 -22.85
N THR A 288 19.78 2.83 -21.53
CA THR A 288 20.59 3.64 -20.60
C THR A 288 21.80 2.87 -20.04
N GLY A 289 22.18 1.76 -20.68
CA GLY A 289 23.33 0.94 -20.28
C GLY A 289 23.84 0.01 -21.40
N PRO A 290 24.82 -0.85 -21.10
CA PRO A 290 25.42 -1.04 -19.78
C PRO A 290 26.38 0.10 -19.40
N VAL A 291 26.24 0.61 -18.17
CA VAL A 291 27.21 1.52 -17.55
C VAL A 291 27.93 0.78 -16.43
N ARG A 292 29.26 0.75 -16.45
CA ARG A 292 30.08 0.14 -15.40
C ARG A 292 30.73 1.18 -14.52
N THR A 293 30.71 0.97 -13.21
CA THR A 293 31.35 1.87 -12.26
C THR A 293 31.78 1.13 -11.00
N ARG A 294 32.83 1.62 -10.34
CA ARG A 294 33.29 1.07 -9.06
C ARG A 294 32.60 1.78 -7.90
N VAL A 295 32.15 1.03 -6.91
CA VAL A 295 31.48 1.52 -5.72
C VAL A 295 32.15 0.96 -4.47
N ALA A 296 32.12 1.73 -3.38
CA ALA A 296 32.32 1.22 -2.03
C ALA A 296 30.98 1.14 -1.31
N ALA A 297 30.87 0.28 -0.31
CA ALA A 297 29.71 0.20 0.56
C ALA A 297 29.37 1.57 1.15
N GLY A 298 28.12 1.99 1.01
CA GLY A 298 27.62 3.32 1.37
C GLY A 298 27.62 4.36 0.25
N ASP A 299 28.32 4.12 -0.87
CA ASP A 299 28.23 5.01 -2.04
C ASP A 299 26.81 4.97 -2.62
N THR A 300 26.31 6.13 -3.07
CA THR A 300 25.03 6.21 -3.78
C THR A 300 25.18 6.27 -5.30
N ILE A 301 24.25 5.63 -6.00
CA ILE A 301 23.93 5.80 -7.41
C ILE A 301 22.50 6.33 -7.52
N ASP A 302 22.36 7.53 -8.05
CA ASP A 302 21.11 8.26 -8.17
C ASP A 302 20.61 8.24 -9.62
N PHE A 303 19.40 7.73 -9.80
CA PHE A 303 18.66 7.76 -11.05
C PHE A 303 17.76 8.99 -11.01
N VAL A 304 18.24 10.07 -11.62
CA VAL A 304 17.61 11.39 -11.56
C VAL A 304 16.85 11.64 -12.85
N VAL A 305 15.58 12.01 -12.75
CA VAL A 305 14.78 12.41 -13.91
C VAL A 305 14.26 13.82 -13.73
N ASP A 306 14.51 14.65 -14.73
CA ASP A 306 13.99 16.01 -14.87
C ASP A 306 13.29 16.21 -16.22
N PHE A 307 12.51 17.29 -16.32
CA PHE A 307 11.72 17.62 -17.51
C PHE A 307 12.53 18.48 -18.50
N ASN A 308 12.19 18.39 -19.79
CA ASN A 308 12.73 19.28 -20.82
C ASN A 308 11.80 20.49 -21.02
N GLY A 309 12.16 21.64 -20.45
CA GLY A 309 11.52 22.92 -20.74
C GLY A 309 10.20 23.17 -19.99
N GLU A 310 9.12 22.47 -20.34
CA GLU A 310 7.80 22.60 -19.69
C GLU A 310 7.37 21.26 -19.06
N ILE A 311 6.73 21.31 -17.89
CA ILE A 311 6.41 20.13 -17.07
C ILE A 311 5.15 19.34 -17.49
N LEU A 312 4.45 19.76 -18.53
CA LEU A 312 3.15 19.19 -18.85
C LEU A 312 3.34 17.81 -19.50
N HIS A 313 2.89 16.76 -18.82
CA HIS A 313 2.84 15.38 -19.31
C HIS A 313 4.20 14.66 -19.41
N ASP A 314 5.07 14.79 -18.41
CA ASP A 314 6.41 14.16 -18.40
C ASP A 314 6.48 12.87 -17.57
N GLU A 315 5.40 12.09 -17.55
CA GLU A 315 5.42 10.77 -16.93
C GLU A 315 6.41 9.85 -17.66
N HIS A 316 7.27 9.17 -16.90
CA HIS A 316 8.32 8.33 -17.43
C HIS A 316 8.36 6.97 -16.75
N GLU A 317 8.89 5.99 -17.47
CA GLU A 317 9.27 4.70 -16.92
C GLU A 317 10.77 4.54 -17.07
N TRP A 318 11.43 4.08 -16.01
CA TRP A 318 12.86 3.79 -16.03
C TRP A 318 13.18 2.58 -15.13
N PRO A 319 12.75 1.37 -15.52
CA PRO A 319 13.19 0.15 -14.86
C PRO A 319 14.70 -0.03 -15.05
N VAL A 320 15.38 -0.24 -13.93
CA VAL A 320 16.84 -0.41 -13.86
C VAL A 320 17.22 -1.66 -13.08
N VAL A 321 18.30 -2.29 -13.52
CA VAL A 321 18.93 -3.47 -12.91
C VAL A 321 20.41 -3.17 -12.71
N ILE A 322 20.89 -3.37 -11.48
CA ILE A 322 22.29 -3.24 -11.07
C ILE A 322 22.81 -4.64 -10.77
N ARG A 323 23.90 -5.05 -11.41
CA ARG A 323 24.56 -6.34 -11.15
C ARG A 323 25.96 -6.11 -10.61
N HIS A 324 26.34 -6.83 -9.58
CA HIS A 324 27.73 -6.88 -9.13
C HIS A 324 28.57 -7.69 -10.13
N VAL A 325 29.70 -7.13 -10.54
CA VAL A 325 30.65 -7.74 -11.46
C VAL A 325 31.75 -8.40 -10.63
N ALA A 326 31.55 -9.66 -10.25
CA ALA A 326 32.56 -10.47 -9.54
C ALA A 326 33.19 -11.50 -10.47
N GLU A 327 34.51 -11.73 -10.34
CA GLU A 327 35.20 -12.90 -10.92
C GLU A 327 34.87 -14.20 -10.15
N SER A 328 34.38 -14.09 -8.91
CA SER A 328 33.75 -15.15 -8.11
C SER A 328 32.97 -14.53 -6.94
N PRO A 329 31.66 -14.78 -6.76
CA PRO A 329 30.88 -14.16 -5.69
C PRO A 329 31.29 -14.74 -4.32
N PRO A 330 31.52 -13.90 -3.29
CA PRO A 330 31.57 -14.40 -1.92
C PRO A 330 30.17 -14.89 -1.54
N ASN A 331 30.11 -16.01 -0.80
CA ASN A 331 28.89 -16.66 -0.31
C ASN A 331 27.81 -15.65 0.14
N ASP A 332 26.57 -15.87 -0.33
CA ASP A 332 25.32 -15.22 0.09
C ASP A 332 25.15 -13.70 -0.12
N ALA A 333 26.03 -13.02 -0.85
CA ALA A 333 25.78 -11.62 -1.24
C ALA A 333 24.79 -11.51 -2.41
N VAL A 334 23.76 -10.66 -2.28
CA VAL A 334 22.83 -10.31 -3.37
C VAL A 334 23.65 -9.71 -4.53
N ALA A 335 23.77 -10.44 -5.63
CA ALA A 335 24.55 -10.02 -6.80
C ALA A 335 23.77 -9.14 -7.79
N MET A 336 22.48 -8.88 -7.52
CA MET A 336 21.58 -8.17 -8.41
C MET A 336 20.53 -7.38 -7.63
N TRP A 337 20.36 -6.11 -7.98
CA TRP A 337 19.29 -5.24 -7.48
C TRP A 337 18.42 -4.80 -8.66
N ASP A 338 17.13 -5.06 -8.58
CA ASP A 338 16.15 -4.74 -9.61
C ASP A 338 15.15 -3.74 -9.06
N SER A 339 15.13 -2.55 -9.62
CA SER A 339 14.30 -1.46 -9.10
C SER A 339 12.79 -1.70 -9.14
N VAL A 340 12.31 -2.62 -9.98
CA VAL A 340 10.88 -3.01 -10.08
C VAL A 340 10.57 -4.07 -9.03
N GLN A 341 11.41 -5.11 -8.94
CA GLN A 341 11.23 -6.22 -8.00
C GLN A 341 11.54 -5.83 -6.56
N ASP A 342 12.46 -4.89 -6.37
CA ASP A 342 12.88 -4.38 -5.06
C ASP A 342 12.11 -3.11 -4.67
N PHE A 343 11.13 -2.68 -5.49
CA PHE A 343 10.30 -1.54 -5.14
C PHE A 343 9.52 -1.85 -3.87
N ARG A 344 9.79 -1.08 -2.82
CA ARG A 344 9.10 -1.21 -1.53
C ARG A 344 8.44 0.11 -1.18
N GLY A 345 7.24 0.00 -0.61
CA GLY A 345 6.60 1.10 0.08
C GLY A 345 7.33 1.45 1.37
N GLY A 346 6.87 2.51 2.02
CA GLY A 346 7.37 2.87 3.34
C GLY A 346 7.10 1.77 4.33
N ARG A 347 7.84 1.78 5.44
CA ARG A 347 7.55 0.94 6.61
C ARG A 347 6.04 0.97 6.83
N VAL A 348 5.37 -0.15 6.59
CA VAL A 348 3.96 -0.26 6.93
C VAL A 348 3.92 -0.04 8.42
N ASP A 349 3.23 1.02 8.83
CA ASP A 349 3.11 1.35 10.24
C ASP A 349 2.62 0.09 10.97
N ARG A 350 3.31 -0.33 12.04
CA ARG A 350 3.01 -1.60 12.72
C ARG A 350 1.55 -1.66 13.19
N TRP A 351 0.95 -0.51 13.50
CA TRP A 351 -0.47 -0.41 13.82
C TRP A 351 -1.34 -0.57 12.59
N GLN A 352 -0.97 0.00 11.44
CA GLN A 352 -1.66 -0.27 10.18
C GLN A 352 -1.67 -1.78 9.86
N ALA A 353 -0.53 -2.47 9.96
CA ALA A 353 -0.46 -3.92 9.70
C ALA A 353 -1.32 -4.73 10.67
N PHE A 354 -1.23 -4.41 11.97
CA PHE A 354 -2.04 -5.04 13.01
C PHE A 354 -3.55 -4.83 12.77
N LEU A 355 -3.95 -3.61 12.44
CA LEU A 355 -5.35 -3.28 12.16
C LEU A 355 -5.85 -3.98 10.90
N HIS A 356 -5.02 -4.09 9.87
CA HIS A 356 -5.36 -4.85 8.67
C HIS A 356 -5.62 -6.32 9.02
N ALA A 357 -4.78 -6.94 9.86
CA ALA A 357 -5.01 -8.30 10.34
C ALA A 357 -6.34 -8.44 11.10
N LEU A 358 -6.70 -7.48 11.95
CA LEU A 358 -7.99 -7.50 12.66
C LEU A 358 -9.19 -7.39 11.71
N LEU A 359 -9.11 -6.57 10.65
CA LEU A 359 -10.16 -6.44 9.64
C LEU A 359 -10.37 -7.71 8.80
N MET A 360 -9.41 -8.64 8.82
CA MET A 360 -9.50 -9.95 8.13
C MET A 360 -10.14 -11.04 9.00
N THR A 361 -10.36 -10.78 10.29
CA THR A 361 -10.87 -11.79 11.23
C THR A 361 -12.32 -12.15 10.95
N ASN A 362 -12.70 -13.39 11.26
CA ASN A 362 -14.10 -13.82 11.16
C ASN A 362 -15.03 -12.96 12.05
N GLU A 363 -14.55 -12.49 13.20
CA GLU A 363 -15.34 -11.64 14.10
C GLU A 363 -15.69 -10.28 13.45
N PHE A 364 -14.85 -9.77 12.56
CA PHE A 364 -15.18 -8.55 11.80
C PHE A 364 -16.13 -8.82 10.63
N VAL A 365 -15.96 -9.97 9.96
CA VAL A 365 -16.61 -10.26 8.66
C VAL A 365 -17.97 -10.97 8.81
N PHE A 366 -18.22 -11.59 9.96
CA PHE A 366 -19.44 -12.33 10.27
C PHE A 366 -20.19 -11.70 11.45
N VAL A 367 -21.51 -11.83 11.44
CA VAL A 367 -22.39 -11.52 12.57
C VAL A 367 -22.81 -12.83 13.21
N ASP A 368 -22.73 -12.89 14.53
CA ASP A 368 -23.08 -14.03 15.39
C ASP A 368 -24.43 -13.87 16.10
#